data_AF-A0A1G9A965-F1
#
_entry.id   AF-A0A1G9A965-F1
#
_cell.length_a   1.000
_cell.length_b   1.000
_cell.length_c   1.000
_cell.angle_alpha   90.00
_cell.angle_beta   90.00
_cell.angle_gamma   90.00
#
_symmetry.space_group_name_H-M   'P 1'
#
loop_
_entity.id
_entity.type
_entity.pdbx_description
1 polymer ?
#
loop_
_entity_poly.entity_id
_entity_poly.type
_entity_poly.pdbx_seq_one_letter_code
_entity_poly.pdbx_strand_id
1 'polypeptide(L)'
;MTTSWERWGGERTPERGSPHFPGTYLPAAHGGQVRQPPIFDPALKQFVHAFRAGEPVFADEETGRRWRWARRTVIDHLVRVVAGSPWCENLVLRGSLLLEAWIGEQARDPGDLDWVVVPQSVTLESPLTAAMFKGLIAAVAGAPRVSGTVTLDAGDIAVDDIWTYERAPGRRLLFTWHAEDLPPGTVQLDFVFDERLPAPPEPALIPRAGGGDPTLVQAATPELSLAWKLLWLATDMYPQGKDLYDAVLLAERFTLPPELLRQVLSLSQELTEREVAEFGPDAIRALDVDWPEFQGEYPQVEGEASAWTERLARALAPTFSR
;
A
#
# COMPACT_ATOMS: atom_id res chain seq x y z
N MET A 1 -11.60 9.78 -19.84
CA MET A 1 -11.25 10.75 -18.78
C MET A 1 -9.74 10.73 -18.66
N THR A 2 -9.09 11.89 -18.58
CA THR A 2 -7.62 12.03 -18.59
C THR A 2 -7.03 11.76 -17.20
N THR A 3 -5.91 11.03 -17.14
CA THR A 3 -5.21 10.71 -15.88
C THR A 3 -4.73 11.98 -15.18
N SER A 4 -4.37 11.87 -13.90
CA SER A 4 -3.75 12.99 -13.16
C SER A 4 -2.50 13.53 -13.88
N TRP A 5 -1.74 12.64 -14.53
CA TRP A 5 -0.57 12.94 -15.35
C TRP A 5 -0.87 13.71 -16.64
N GLU A 6 -1.91 13.33 -17.40
CA GLU A 6 -2.29 14.02 -18.64
C GLU A 6 -2.79 15.45 -18.36
N ARG A 7 -3.39 15.67 -17.18
CA ARG A 7 -3.74 17.02 -16.69
C ARG A 7 -2.52 17.87 -16.34
N TRP A 8 -1.35 17.27 -16.15
CA TRP A 8 -0.09 17.95 -15.80
C TRP A 8 0.84 18.20 -17.00
N GLY A 9 0.32 18.09 -18.23
CA GLY A 9 1.03 18.53 -19.44
C GLY A 9 2.09 17.57 -19.97
N GLY A 10 2.23 16.36 -19.40
CA GLY A 10 2.87 15.20 -20.04
C GLY A 10 4.36 15.28 -20.39
N GLU A 11 5.07 16.40 -20.16
CA GLU A 11 6.34 16.63 -20.85
C GLU A 11 7.62 16.44 -20.02
N ARG A 12 7.57 16.31 -18.68
CA ARG A 12 8.77 15.95 -17.87
C ARG A 12 8.43 15.42 -16.48
N THR A 13 8.92 14.23 -16.14
CA THR A 13 8.95 13.72 -14.77
C THR A 13 9.85 14.65 -13.94
N PRO A 14 9.32 15.28 -12.86
CA PRO A 14 10.11 16.16 -12.00
C PRO A 14 11.34 15.44 -11.42
N GLU A 15 12.43 16.18 -11.21
CA GLU A 15 13.65 15.63 -10.60
C GLU A 15 13.48 15.46 -9.09
N ARG A 16 14.29 14.58 -8.50
CA ARG A 16 14.39 14.42 -7.04
C ARG A 16 14.65 15.77 -6.37
N GLY A 17 13.90 16.04 -5.29
CA GLY A 17 14.06 17.28 -4.51
C GLY A 17 13.50 18.52 -5.21
N SER A 18 12.71 18.35 -6.27
CA SER A 18 11.97 19.46 -6.89
C SER A 18 11.12 20.19 -5.83
N PRO A 19 11.10 21.53 -5.84
CA PRO A 19 10.31 22.30 -4.89
C PRO A 19 8.84 21.85 -4.88
N HIS A 20 8.26 21.80 -3.67
CA HIS A 20 6.86 21.44 -3.43
C HIS A 20 6.47 19.97 -3.66
N PHE A 21 7.41 19.12 -4.07
CA PHE A 21 7.24 17.67 -4.04
C PHE A 21 7.67 17.08 -2.68
N PRO A 22 7.12 15.93 -2.27
CA PRO A 22 7.61 15.14 -1.15
C PRO A 22 9.10 14.79 -1.29
N GLY A 23 9.84 14.70 -0.18
CA GLY A 23 11.22 14.21 -0.19
C GLY A 23 11.33 12.75 -0.66
N THR A 24 10.23 12.00 -0.50
CA THR A 24 9.98 10.64 -0.97
C THR A 24 9.55 10.55 -2.43
N TYR A 25 9.46 11.66 -3.17
CA TYR A 25 9.27 11.60 -4.62
C TYR A 25 10.59 11.27 -5.34
N LEU A 26 10.83 9.96 -5.51
CA LEU A 26 12.05 9.39 -6.12
C LEU A 26 11.71 8.50 -7.33
N PRO A 27 11.53 9.08 -8.53
CA PRO A 27 11.36 8.28 -9.73
C PRO A 27 12.67 7.56 -10.09
N ALA A 28 12.56 6.29 -10.50
CA ALA A 28 13.60 5.49 -11.11
C ALA A 28 14.22 6.27 -12.28
N ALA A 29 15.55 6.34 -12.28
CA ALA A 29 16.35 7.30 -13.03
C ALA A 29 15.90 7.57 -14.48
N HIS A 30 15.96 8.84 -14.85
CA HIS A 30 15.64 9.39 -16.16
C HIS A 30 16.56 8.83 -17.26
N GLY A 31 15.97 8.08 -18.18
CA GLY A 31 16.60 7.61 -19.41
C GLY A 31 15.55 7.01 -20.33
N GLY A 32 15.73 7.07 -21.65
CA GLY A 32 14.68 6.74 -22.63
C GLY A 32 14.11 5.31 -22.60
N GLN A 33 14.57 4.45 -21.69
CA GLN A 33 14.20 3.04 -21.56
C GLN A 33 13.20 2.74 -20.44
N VAL A 34 13.04 3.65 -19.46
CA VAL A 34 12.06 3.52 -18.36
C VAL A 34 11.30 4.81 -18.17
N ARG A 35 9.99 4.70 -18.05
CA ARG A 35 9.10 5.80 -17.70
C ARG A 35 8.40 5.48 -16.41
N GLN A 36 8.42 6.40 -15.46
CA GLN A 36 7.65 6.28 -14.23
C GLN A 36 6.81 7.54 -14.07
N PRO A 37 5.48 7.45 -14.25
CA PRO A 37 4.61 8.61 -14.11
C PRO A 37 4.53 9.03 -12.64
N PRO A 38 4.39 10.33 -12.34
CA PRO A 38 3.90 10.75 -11.04
C PRO A 38 2.45 10.30 -10.88
N ILE A 39 2.13 9.70 -9.74
CA ILE A 39 0.78 9.25 -9.39
C ILE A 39 0.33 10.01 -8.16
N PHE A 40 -0.88 10.56 -8.22
CA PHE A 40 -1.44 11.28 -7.09
C PHE A 40 -1.59 10.34 -5.89
N ASP A 41 -1.08 10.78 -4.74
CA ASP A 41 -1.14 10.05 -3.48
C ASP A 41 -1.85 10.94 -2.44
N PRO A 42 -3.10 10.59 -2.06
CA PRO A 42 -3.83 11.33 -1.04
C PRO A 42 -3.06 11.48 0.28
N ALA A 43 -2.19 10.53 0.62
CA ALA A 43 -1.41 10.57 1.86
C ALA A 43 -0.32 11.66 1.89
N LEU A 44 -0.10 12.32 0.76
CA LEU A 44 0.90 13.38 0.56
C LEU A 44 0.26 14.76 0.34
N LYS A 45 -1.05 14.93 0.61
CA LYS A 45 -1.79 16.18 0.38
C LYS A 45 -1.27 17.42 1.12
N GLN A 46 -0.46 17.24 2.16
CA GLN A 46 0.29 18.31 2.81
C GLN A 46 1.31 18.97 1.88
N PHE A 47 1.70 18.30 0.80
CA PHE A 47 2.53 18.83 -0.28
C PHE A 47 1.65 19.38 -1.42
N VAL A 48 2.07 20.50 -2.03
CA VAL A 48 1.36 21.07 -3.20
C VAL A 48 1.32 20.08 -4.35
N HIS A 49 2.39 19.29 -4.50
CA HIS A 49 2.51 18.23 -5.49
C HIS A 49 2.51 16.88 -4.78
N ALA A 50 1.34 16.49 -4.29
CA ALA A 50 1.06 15.22 -3.59
C ALA A 50 1.21 14.00 -4.51
N PHE A 51 2.42 13.76 -5.01
CA PHE A 51 2.74 12.70 -5.96
C PHE A 51 3.73 11.72 -5.35
N ARG A 52 3.51 10.44 -5.62
CA ARG A 52 4.51 9.38 -5.51
C ARG A 52 4.98 8.97 -6.91
N ALA A 53 6.09 8.24 -6.98
CA ALA A 53 6.46 7.57 -8.22
C ALA A 53 5.52 6.37 -8.46
N GLY A 54 4.92 6.30 -9.65
CA GLY A 54 4.03 5.21 -10.08
C GLY A 54 4.76 3.91 -10.39
N GLU A 55 4.07 2.92 -10.95
CA GLU A 55 4.75 1.71 -11.43
C GLU A 55 5.60 2.01 -12.69
N PRO A 56 6.87 1.56 -12.75
CA PRO A 56 7.72 1.82 -13.90
C PRO A 56 7.28 1.01 -15.14
N VAL A 57 7.19 1.71 -16.27
CA VAL A 57 6.95 1.14 -17.59
C VAL A 57 8.28 1.00 -18.31
N PHE A 58 8.64 -0.25 -18.62
CA PHE A 58 9.86 -0.59 -19.34
C PHE A 58 9.59 -0.75 -20.83
N ALA A 59 10.49 -0.25 -21.67
CA ALA A 59 10.43 -0.51 -23.11
C ALA A 59 10.74 -1.98 -23.45
N ASP A 60 11.54 -2.64 -22.62
CA ASP A 60 11.92 -4.05 -22.75
C ASP A 60 11.26 -4.90 -21.65
N GLU A 61 10.49 -5.91 -22.07
CA GLU A 61 9.75 -6.78 -21.16
C GLU A 61 10.66 -7.62 -20.25
N GLU A 62 11.82 -8.06 -20.76
CA GLU A 62 12.78 -8.85 -19.97
C GLU A 62 13.39 -8.01 -18.85
N THR A 63 13.83 -6.79 -19.16
CA THR A 63 14.30 -5.80 -18.19
C THR A 63 13.22 -5.52 -17.15
N GLY A 64 11.96 -5.33 -17.56
CA GLY A 64 10.85 -5.12 -16.64
C GLY A 64 10.61 -6.31 -15.71
N ARG A 65 10.68 -7.54 -16.21
CA ARG A 65 10.57 -8.76 -15.40
C ARG A 65 11.72 -8.87 -14.39
N ARG A 66 12.97 -8.66 -14.82
CA ARG A 66 14.15 -8.67 -13.95
C ARG A 66 14.06 -7.60 -12.86
N TRP A 67 13.58 -6.40 -13.20
CA TRP A 67 13.40 -5.31 -12.26
C TRP A 67 12.33 -5.61 -11.21
N ARG A 68 11.14 -6.10 -11.63
CA ARG A 68 10.08 -6.51 -10.69
C ARG A 68 10.53 -7.62 -9.76
N TRP A 69 11.26 -8.61 -10.28
CA TRP A 69 11.85 -9.65 -9.45
C TRP A 69 12.85 -9.08 -8.43
N ALA A 70 13.74 -8.18 -8.86
CA ALA A 70 14.69 -7.51 -7.96
C ALA A 70 13.97 -6.73 -6.85
N ARG A 71 12.97 -5.89 -7.21
CA ARG A 71 12.13 -5.18 -6.23
C ARG A 71 11.48 -6.14 -5.25
N ARG A 72 10.98 -7.28 -5.73
CA ARG A 72 10.34 -8.25 -4.85
C ARG A 72 11.32 -8.89 -3.87
N THR A 73 12.55 -9.19 -4.29
CA THR A 73 13.58 -9.65 -3.34
C THR A 73 13.92 -8.60 -2.28
N VAL A 74 13.84 -7.31 -2.63
CA VAL A 74 14.02 -6.20 -1.67
C VAL A 74 12.87 -6.15 -0.68
N ILE A 75 11.62 -6.27 -1.14
CA ILE A 75 10.44 -6.38 -0.29
C ILE A 75 10.60 -7.56 0.70
N ASP A 76 10.93 -8.75 0.21
CA ASP A 76 11.12 -9.94 1.05
C ASP A 76 12.21 -9.71 2.12
N HIS A 77 13.29 -9.03 1.75
CA HIS A 77 14.37 -8.68 2.66
C HIS A 77 13.93 -7.69 3.74
N LEU A 78 13.18 -6.65 3.37
CA LEU A 78 12.70 -5.63 4.31
C LEU A 78 11.67 -6.22 5.29
N VAL A 79 10.78 -7.10 4.83
CA VAL A 79 9.86 -7.85 5.70
C VAL A 79 10.64 -8.69 6.71
N ARG A 80 11.72 -9.37 6.29
CA ARG A 80 12.59 -10.14 7.19
C ARG A 80 13.32 -9.26 8.19
N VAL A 81 13.79 -8.08 7.78
CA VAL A 81 14.43 -7.11 8.69
C VAL A 81 13.44 -6.67 9.77
N VAL A 82 12.20 -6.34 9.39
CA VAL A 82 11.15 -5.97 10.36
C VAL A 82 10.81 -7.14 11.28
N ALA A 83 10.58 -8.33 10.73
CA ALA A 83 10.24 -9.53 11.49
C ALA A 83 11.34 -9.95 12.50
N GLY A 84 12.61 -9.75 12.14
CA GLY A 84 13.75 -10.02 13.01
C GLY A 84 14.11 -8.87 13.96
N SER A 85 13.37 -7.76 13.93
CA SER A 85 13.67 -6.59 14.76
C SER A 85 13.05 -6.71 16.17
N PRO A 86 13.56 -5.96 17.16
CA PRO A 86 12.93 -5.86 18.48
C PRO A 86 11.51 -5.27 18.48
N TRP A 87 11.07 -4.69 17.36
CA TRP A 87 9.76 -4.04 17.22
C TRP A 87 8.75 -4.90 16.46
N CYS A 88 9.06 -6.16 16.13
CA CYS A 88 8.15 -7.01 15.36
C CYS A 88 6.78 -7.19 16.06
N GLU A 89 6.75 -7.21 17.40
CA GLU A 89 5.51 -7.27 18.18
C GLU A 89 4.74 -5.94 18.20
N ASN A 90 5.38 -4.83 17.82
CA ASN A 90 4.78 -3.51 17.69
C ASN A 90 4.28 -3.20 16.28
N LEU A 91 4.42 -4.12 15.33
CA LEU A 91 4.16 -3.88 13.92
C LEU A 91 3.23 -4.95 13.36
N VAL A 92 2.05 -4.51 12.92
CA VAL A 92 1.06 -5.37 12.28
C VAL A 92 1.03 -5.05 10.79
N LEU A 93 1.45 -6.01 9.97
CA LEU A 93 1.40 -5.87 8.52
C LEU A 93 -0.07 -5.75 8.07
N ARG A 94 -0.30 -4.89 7.08
CA ARG A 94 -1.57 -4.72 6.39
C ARG A 94 -1.30 -4.42 4.91
N GLY A 95 -2.36 -4.12 4.17
CA GLY A 95 -2.24 -3.67 2.80
C GLY A 95 -1.93 -4.79 1.80
N SER A 96 -1.36 -4.41 0.67
CA SER A 96 -1.39 -5.21 -0.56
C SER A 96 -0.49 -6.46 -0.52
N LEU A 97 0.58 -6.45 0.26
CA LEU A 97 1.49 -7.61 0.38
C LEU A 97 0.77 -8.86 0.90
N LEU A 98 -0.22 -8.70 1.77
CA LEU A 98 -0.98 -9.83 2.33
C LEU A 98 -1.90 -10.49 1.31
N LEU A 99 -2.33 -9.75 0.28
CA LEU A 99 -3.27 -10.26 -0.72
C LEU A 99 -2.69 -11.47 -1.46
N GLU A 100 -1.42 -11.42 -1.83
CA GLU A 100 -0.76 -12.55 -2.51
C GLU A 100 -0.86 -13.85 -1.69
N ALA A 101 -0.71 -13.77 -0.36
CA ALA A 101 -0.81 -14.93 0.52
C ALA A 101 -2.25 -15.50 0.60
N TRP A 102 -3.27 -14.69 0.30
CA TRP A 102 -4.67 -15.06 0.48
C TRP A 102 -5.40 -15.41 -0.82
N ILE A 103 -5.09 -14.69 -1.90
CA ILE A 103 -5.78 -14.78 -3.19
C ILE A 103 -4.85 -15.12 -4.38
N GLY A 104 -3.54 -15.30 -4.12
CA GLY A 104 -2.58 -15.82 -5.09
C GLY A 104 -2.36 -14.90 -6.28
N GLU A 105 -2.25 -15.48 -7.48
CA GLU A 105 -1.91 -14.78 -8.75
C GLU A 105 -2.90 -13.68 -9.16
N GLN A 106 -4.10 -13.64 -8.57
CA GLN A 106 -5.06 -12.56 -8.80
C GLN A 106 -4.71 -11.29 -8.01
N ALA A 107 -3.89 -11.40 -6.97
CA ALA A 107 -3.36 -10.23 -6.28
C ALA A 107 -2.53 -9.41 -7.28
N ARG A 108 -2.73 -8.09 -7.26
CA ARG A 108 -1.80 -7.17 -7.91
C ARG A 108 -0.46 -7.20 -7.19
N ASP A 109 0.61 -6.88 -7.92
CA ASP A 109 1.94 -6.71 -7.32
C ASP A 109 1.88 -5.69 -6.17
N PRO A 110 2.48 -5.99 -5.00
CA PRO A 110 2.47 -5.05 -3.89
C PRO A 110 3.42 -3.88 -4.17
N GLY A 111 2.90 -2.66 -3.98
CA GLY A 111 3.64 -1.42 -4.22
C GLY A 111 4.50 -0.97 -3.04
N ASP A 112 4.04 -1.29 -1.83
CA ASP A 112 4.49 -0.77 -0.54
C ASP A 112 4.32 -1.82 0.57
N LEU A 113 4.90 -1.51 1.73
CA LEU A 113 4.74 -2.27 2.97
C LEU A 113 4.03 -1.41 4.00
N ASP A 114 2.75 -1.69 4.25
CA ASP A 114 1.93 -0.96 5.21
C ASP A 114 1.95 -1.62 6.58
N TRP A 115 2.28 -0.86 7.63
CA TRP A 115 2.35 -1.33 9.00
C TRP A 115 1.46 -0.49 9.91
N VAL A 116 0.59 -1.13 10.70
CA VAL A 116 -0.03 -0.50 11.86
C VAL A 116 0.90 -0.63 13.05
N VAL A 117 1.21 0.51 13.67
CA VAL A 117 2.00 0.54 14.91
C VAL A 117 1.08 0.26 16.10
N VAL A 118 1.46 -0.74 16.90
CA VAL A 118 0.71 -1.20 18.08
C VAL A 118 1.58 -1.22 19.34
N PRO A 119 0.99 -1.09 20.55
CA PRO A 119 -0.42 -0.73 20.80
C PRO A 119 -0.73 0.71 20.40
N GLN A 120 -2.03 1.06 20.29
CA GLN A 120 -2.50 2.40 19.90
C GLN A 120 -1.87 3.55 20.70
N SER A 121 -1.42 3.30 21.93
CA SER A 121 -0.75 4.30 22.77
C SER A 121 0.64 4.73 22.27
N VAL A 122 1.21 4.05 21.28
CA VAL A 122 2.47 4.43 20.65
C VAL A 122 2.18 5.47 19.57
N THR A 123 2.59 6.72 19.83
CA THR A 123 2.39 7.83 18.91
C THR A 123 3.61 8.10 18.04
N LEU A 124 3.45 8.90 16.99
CA LEU A 124 4.52 9.30 16.07
C LEU A 124 5.71 9.99 16.77
N GLU A 125 5.44 10.76 17.82
CA GLU A 125 6.42 11.54 18.60
C GLU A 125 7.06 10.74 19.75
N SER A 126 6.63 9.50 19.96
CA SER A 126 7.09 8.72 21.11
C SER A 126 8.59 8.36 21.01
N PRO A 127 9.31 8.25 22.14
CA PRO A 127 10.70 7.79 22.14
C PRO A 127 10.86 6.38 21.54
N LEU A 128 9.86 5.52 21.71
CA LEU A 128 9.83 4.19 21.11
C LEU A 128 9.84 4.28 19.58
N THR A 129 9.02 5.15 19.01
CA THR A 129 8.95 5.40 17.57
C THR A 129 10.29 5.89 17.02
N ALA A 130 10.92 6.84 17.69
CA ALA A 130 12.25 7.33 17.28
C ALA A 130 13.31 6.21 17.32
N ALA A 131 13.29 5.37 18.35
CA ALA A 131 14.19 4.22 18.46
C ALA A 131 13.93 3.17 17.38
N MET A 132 12.66 2.89 17.07
CA MET A 132 12.22 1.96 16.03
C MET A 132 12.74 2.39 14.66
N PHE A 133 12.49 3.63 14.23
CA PHE A 133 12.95 4.11 12.94
C PHE A 133 14.47 4.08 12.81
N LYS A 134 15.18 4.59 13.83
CA LYS A 134 16.64 4.56 13.85
C LYS A 134 17.17 3.13 13.76
N GLY A 135 16.56 2.21 14.48
CA GLY A 135 16.98 0.82 14.53
C GLY A 135 16.68 0.03 13.26
N LEU A 136 15.52 0.22 12.63
CA LEU A 136 15.20 -0.38 11.34
C LEU A 136 16.15 0.12 10.25
N ILE A 137 16.41 1.44 10.20
CA ILE A 137 17.39 2.02 9.27
C ILE A 137 18.79 1.43 9.52
N ALA A 138 19.21 1.33 10.78
CA ALA A 138 20.49 0.72 11.14
C ALA A 138 20.56 -0.78 10.78
N ALA A 139 19.46 -1.53 10.93
CA ALA A 139 19.40 -2.95 10.59
C ALA A 139 19.52 -3.16 9.08
N VAL A 140 18.84 -2.33 8.28
CA VAL A 140 19.00 -2.32 6.81
C VAL A 140 20.43 -1.95 6.42
N ALA A 141 20.99 -0.89 7.02
CA ALA A 141 22.35 -0.45 6.76
C ALA A 141 23.42 -1.48 7.17
N GLY A 142 23.15 -2.31 8.18
CA GLY A 142 24.02 -3.41 8.60
C GLY A 142 23.94 -4.66 7.72
N ALA A 143 22.90 -4.78 6.88
CA ALA A 143 22.70 -5.90 5.97
C ALA A 143 22.22 -5.45 4.58
N PRO A 144 22.91 -4.53 3.88
CA PRO A 144 22.40 -3.90 2.67
C PRO A 144 22.35 -4.86 1.47
N ARG A 145 23.13 -5.95 1.49
CA ARG A 145 23.13 -6.95 0.42
C ARG A 145 21.87 -7.81 0.52
N VAL A 146 20.95 -7.62 -0.41
CA VAL A 146 19.69 -8.35 -0.50
C VAL A 146 19.89 -9.70 -1.17
N SER A 147 20.60 -9.72 -2.30
CA SER A 147 20.97 -10.92 -3.05
C SER A 147 22.35 -10.75 -3.69
N GLY A 148 22.78 -11.70 -4.53
CA GLY A 148 24.07 -11.62 -5.23
C GLY A 148 24.23 -10.33 -6.04
N THR A 149 23.15 -9.88 -6.68
CA THR A 149 23.15 -8.73 -7.61
C THR A 149 22.35 -7.53 -7.08
N VAL A 150 21.55 -7.67 -6.03
CA VAL A 150 20.66 -6.62 -5.50
C VAL A 150 21.17 -6.09 -4.16
N THR A 151 21.29 -4.77 -4.03
CA THR A 151 21.78 -4.09 -2.83
C THR A 151 20.92 -2.86 -2.51
N LEU A 152 20.58 -2.66 -1.24
CA LEU A 152 19.96 -1.45 -0.72
C LEU A 152 20.99 -0.33 -0.53
N ASP A 153 20.65 0.89 -0.93
CA ASP A 153 21.46 2.08 -0.64
C ASP A 153 21.17 2.57 0.78
N ALA A 154 22.05 2.20 1.70
CA ALA A 154 21.95 2.59 3.11
C ALA A 154 22.18 4.11 3.34
N GLY A 155 22.80 4.81 2.38
CA GLY A 155 23.01 6.25 2.43
C GLY A 155 21.83 7.05 1.88
N ASP A 156 20.91 6.38 1.18
CA ASP A 156 19.79 7.01 0.48
C ASP A 156 18.43 6.50 0.97
N ILE A 157 18.09 6.89 2.20
CA ILE A 157 16.78 6.61 2.82
C ILE A 157 16.05 7.94 3.01
N ALA A 158 14.99 8.15 2.24
CA ALA A 158 14.12 9.31 2.41
C ALA A 158 13.06 9.03 3.48
N VAL A 159 12.71 10.08 4.24
CA VAL A 159 11.71 10.02 5.30
C VAL A 159 10.78 11.21 5.17
N ASP A 160 9.48 10.96 5.13
CA ASP A 160 8.45 12.00 5.20
C ASP A 160 7.37 11.59 6.20
N ASP A 161 6.78 12.56 6.89
CA ASP A 161 5.52 12.35 7.60
C ASP A 161 4.38 12.33 6.57
N ILE A 162 3.44 11.40 6.74
CA ILE A 162 2.31 11.16 5.83
C ILE A 162 0.99 11.15 6.60
N TRP A 163 -0.11 11.43 5.92
CA TRP A 163 -1.46 11.35 6.50
C TRP A 163 -2.22 10.23 5.82
N THR A 164 -2.16 9.04 6.42
CA THR A 164 -2.70 7.82 5.80
C THR A 164 -4.23 7.93 5.76
N TYR A 165 -4.77 8.02 4.54
CA TYR A 165 -6.20 8.26 4.26
C TYR A 165 -6.79 9.47 5.00
N GLU A 166 -6.02 10.54 5.15
CA GLU A 166 -6.44 11.81 5.81
C GLU A 166 -6.80 11.69 7.31
N ARG A 167 -6.75 10.48 7.88
CA ARG A 167 -7.23 10.18 9.24
C ARG A 167 -6.11 10.02 10.26
N ALA A 168 -5.06 9.30 9.88
CA ALA A 168 -4.09 8.80 10.83
C ALA A 168 -2.69 9.35 10.53
N PRO A 169 -1.99 9.87 11.56
CA PRO A 169 -0.61 10.28 11.39
C PRO A 169 0.23 9.07 11.01
N GLY A 170 1.12 9.25 10.05
CA GLY A 170 1.99 8.20 9.59
C GLY A 170 3.39 8.70 9.27
N ARG A 171 4.29 7.75 9.05
CA ARG A 171 5.63 8.04 8.57
C ARG A 171 6.00 7.06 7.48
N ARG A 172 6.53 7.60 6.39
CA ARG A 172 7.01 6.87 5.23
C ARG A 172 8.53 6.79 5.27
N LEU A 173 9.06 5.59 5.15
CA LEU A 173 10.46 5.36 4.79
C LEU A 173 10.51 4.91 3.35
N LEU A 174 11.43 5.49 2.57
CA LEU A 174 11.66 5.08 1.20
C LEU A 174 13.10 4.65 1.04
N PHE A 175 13.29 3.38 0.67
CA PHE A 175 14.61 2.78 0.49
C PHE A 175 14.94 2.67 -1.00
N THR A 176 16.02 3.30 -1.42
CA THR A 176 16.59 3.10 -2.76
C THR A 176 17.34 1.78 -2.83
N TRP A 177 17.23 1.06 -3.95
CA TRP A 177 17.98 -0.15 -4.22
C TRP A 177 18.59 -0.13 -5.62
N HIS A 178 19.68 -0.87 -5.77
CA HIS A 178 20.42 -1.03 -7.03
C HIS A 178 20.52 -2.51 -7.38
N ALA A 179 20.52 -2.79 -8.68
CA ALA A 179 20.86 -4.08 -9.22
C ALA A 179 21.70 -3.93 -10.49
N GLU A 180 22.58 -4.90 -10.74
CA GLU A 180 23.43 -4.91 -11.94
C GLU A 180 22.59 -4.86 -13.22
N ASP A 181 22.96 -3.96 -14.13
CA ASP A 181 22.30 -3.71 -15.43
C ASP A 181 20.81 -3.34 -15.35
N LEU A 182 20.33 -2.87 -14.18
CA LEU A 182 18.96 -2.41 -14.00
C LEU A 182 18.93 -0.96 -13.50
N PRO A 183 17.94 -0.17 -13.93
CA PRO A 183 17.65 1.12 -13.32
C PRO A 183 17.42 0.96 -11.81
N PRO A 184 17.86 1.91 -10.97
CA PRO A 184 17.58 1.88 -9.55
C PRO A 184 16.07 1.89 -9.32
N GLY A 185 15.64 1.27 -8.21
CA GLY A 185 14.25 1.29 -7.79
C GLY A 185 14.12 1.72 -6.35
N THR A 186 12.88 1.82 -5.90
CA THR A 186 12.53 2.17 -4.53
C THR A 186 11.56 1.16 -3.93
N VAL A 187 11.60 0.99 -2.62
CA VAL A 187 10.57 0.27 -1.85
C VAL A 187 10.18 1.14 -0.66
N GLN A 188 8.87 1.28 -0.48
CA GLN A 188 8.24 2.12 0.53
C GLN A 188 7.78 1.28 1.72
N LEU A 189 8.05 1.77 2.93
CA LEU A 189 7.44 1.29 4.17
C LEU A 189 6.63 2.43 4.79
N ASP A 190 5.34 2.22 4.93
CA ASP A 190 4.42 3.16 5.56
C ASP A 190 4.02 2.65 6.94
N PHE A 191 4.14 3.52 7.93
CA PHE A 191 3.79 3.23 9.31
C PHE A 191 2.65 4.15 9.70
N VAL A 192 1.51 3.57 10.08
CA VAL A 192 0.35 4.31 10.58
C VAL A 192 0.27 4.20 12.09
N PHE A 193 0.07 5.34 12.75
CA PHE A 193 -0.06 5.47 14.21
C PHE A 193 -1.51 5.79 14.57
N ASP A 194 -1.87 5.63 15.84
CA ASP A 194 -3.20 5.93 16.40
C ASP A 194 -4.38 5.14 15.78
N GLU A 195 -4.15 4.29 14.79
CA GLU A 195 -5.15 3.39 14.21
C GLU A 195 -5.58 2.33 15.23
N ARG A 196 -6.89 2.21 15.43
CA ARG A 196 -7.45 1.13 16.25
C ARG A 196 -7.49 -0.16 15.44
N LEU A 197 -7.21 -1.28 16.08
CA LEU A 197 -7.42 -2.62 15.54
C LEU A 197 -8.71 -3.23 16.11
N PRO A 198 -9.84 -3.20 15.38
CA PRO A 198 -11.11 -3.82 15.79
C PRO A 198 -11.02 -5.32 16.03
N ALA A 199 -10.12 -5.99 15.32
CA ALA A 199 -9.81 -7.40 15.46
C ALA A 199 -8.33 -7.54 15.86
N PRO A 200 -7.98 -8.53 16.70
CA PRO A 200 -6.59 -8.78 17.05
C PRO A 200 -5.78 -9.18 15.79
N PRO A 201 -4.48 -8.82 15.74
CA PRO A 201 -3.61 -9.28 14.67
C PRO A 201 -3.39 -10.79 14.76
N GLU A 202 -3.30 -11.45 13.61
CA GLU A 202 -3.02 -12.88 13.50
C GLU A 202 -1.65 -13.13 12.84
N PRO A 203 -0.94 -14.21 13.19
CA PRO A 203 0.29 -14.56 12.52
C PRO A 203 0.03 -14.91 11.05
N ALA A 204 0.77 -14.29 10.13
CA ALA A 204 0.73 -14.56 8.70
C ALA A 204 2.09 -14.98 8.16
N LEU A 205 2.08 -15.92 7.21
CA LEU A 205 3.27 -16.39 6.49
C LEU A 205 3.36 -15.66 5.15
N ILE A 206 4.35 -14.80 5.00
CA ILE A 206 4.59 -14.04 3.76
C ILE A 206 5.45 -14.89 2.80
N PRO A 207 4.94 -15.26 1.61
CA PRO A 207 5.69 -15.99 0.61
C PRO A 207 6.92 -15.20 0.14
N ARG A 208 8.04 -15.91 -0.10
CA ARG A 208 9.26 -15.33 -0.66
C ARG A 208 9.35 -15.61 -2.15
N ALA A 209 9.57 -14.57 -2.96
CA ALA A 209 9.63 -14.70 -4.42
C ALA A 209 10.86 -15.47 -4.91
N GLY A 210 11.96 -15.48 -4.14
CA GLY A 210 13.13 -16.30 -4.42
C GLY A 210 13.04 -17.75 -3.94
N GLY A 211 11.93 -18.14 -3.32
CA GLY A 211 11.76 -19.44 -2.66
C GLY A 211 12.36 -19.53 -1.24
N GLY A 212 12.14 -20.68 -0.63
CA GLY A 212 12.49 -21.01 0.76
C GLY A 212 11.48 -20.51 1.80
N ASP A 213 11.85 -20.57 3.07
CA ASP A 213 10.88 -20.45 4.16
C ASP A 213 10.17 -19.09 4.19
N PRO A 214 8.83 -19.07 4.28
CA PRO A 214 8.07 -17.83 4.39
C PRO A 214 8.44 -17.04 5.65
N THR A 215 8.29 -15.72 5.59
CA THR A 215 8.54 -14.87 6.75
C THR A 215 7.28 -14.77 7.61
N LEU A 216 7.38 -15.14 8.88
CA LEU A 216 6.29 -14.99 9.84
C LEU A 216 6.23 -13.54 10.35
N VAL A 217 5.03 -12.94 10.27
CA VAL A 217 4.76 -11.58 10.79
C VAL A 217 3.40 -11.55 11.49
N GLN A 218 3.19 -10.57 12.36
CA GLN A 218 1.84 -10.22 12.81
C GLN A 218 1.15 -9.45 11.69
N ALA A 219 -0.10 -9.78 11.38
CA ALA A 219 -0.84 -9.18 10.27
C ALA A 219 -2.32 -8.95 10.59
N ALA A 220 -2.93 -8.02 9.87
CA ALA A 220 -4.38 -7.90 9.80
C ALA A 220 -4.97 -9.15 9.12
N THR A 221 -6.19 -9.53 9.52
CA THR A 221 -6.90 -10.63 8.87
C THR A 221 -7.47 -10.20 7.51
N PRO A 222 -7.82 -11.17 6.62
CA PRO A 222 -8.52 -10.86 5.37
C PRO A 222 -9.81 -10.07 5.60
N GLU A 223 -10.58 -10.41 6.63
CA GLU A 223 -11.84 -9.76 6.97
C GLU A 223 -11.64 -8.32 7.42
N LEU A 224 -10.63 -8.05 8.26
CA LEU A 224 -10.30 -6.69 8.68
C LEU A 224 -9.79 -5.86 7.48
N SER A 225 -8.98 -6.45 6.61
CA SER A 225 -8.49 -5.80 5.39
C SER A 225 -9.64 -5.43 4.45
N LEU A 226 -10.64 -6.31 4.30
CA LEU A 226 -11.84 -6.03 3.52
C LEU A 226 -12.69 -4.92 4.15
N ALA A 227 -12.92 -4.97 5.47
CA ALA A 227 -13.68 -3.95 6.18
C ALA A 227 -13.05 -2.56 6.03
N TRP A 228 -11.73 -2.47 6.14
CA TRP A 228 -11.01 -1.22 5.93
C TRP A 228 -11.13 -0.70 4.49
N LYS A 229 -11.05 -1.57 3.47
CA LYS A 229 -11.24 -1.15 2.08
C LYS A 229 -12.64 -0.58 1.85
N LEU A 230 -13.66 -1.18 2.46
CA LEU A 230 -15.03 -0.65 2.39
C LEU A 230 -15.15 0.71 3.09
N LEU A 231 -14.48 0.89 4.23
CA LEU A 231 -14.40 2.20 4.87
C LEU A 231 -13.76 3.23 3.94
N TRP A 232 -12.59 2.94 3.38
CA TRP A 232 -11.85 3.88 2.52
C TRP A 232 -12.64 4.24 1.28
N LEU A 233 -13.26 3.25 0.63
CA LEU A 233 -14.12 3.50 -0.52
C LEU A 233 -15.31 4.40 -0.18
N ALA A 234 -15.87 4.26 1.04
CA ALA A 234 -17.05 4.98 1.47
C ALA A 234 -16.74 6.41 1.93
N THR A 235 -15.56 6.67 2.50
CA THR A 235 -15.31 7.92 3.23
C THR A 235 -14.13 8.73 2.73
N ASP A 236 -13.18 8.14 2.02
CA ASP A 236 -12.05 8.90 1.52
C ASP A 236 -12.51 9.91 0.47
N MET A 237 -11.91 11.10 0.48
CA MET A 237 -12.20 12.14 -0.52
C MET A 237 -11.79 11.72 -1.94
N TYR A 238 -10.90 10.73 -2.07
CA TYR A 238 -10.41 10.18 -3.34
C TYR A 238 -10.40 8.64 -3.29
N PRO A 239 -11.57 7.98 -3.37
CA PRO A 239 -11.65 6.52 -3.37
C PRO A 239 -10.84 5.92 -4.52
N GLN A 240 -9.87 5.05 -4.22
CA GLN A 240 -8.93 4.55 -5.22
C GLN A 240 -9.42 3.23 -5.86
N GLY A 241 -9.25 3.08 -7.17
CA GLY A 241 -9.64 1.85 -7.90
C GLY A 241 -8.96 0.57 -7.39
N LYS A 242 -7.73 0.68 -6.86
CA LYS A 242 -7.02 -0.45 -6.24
C LYS A 242 -7.77 -1.01 -5.02
N ASP A 243 -8.46 -0.16 -4.26
CA ASP A 243 -9.19 -0.59 -3.07
C ASP A 243 -10.49 -1.28 -3.44
N LEU A 244 -11.15 -0.84 -4.52
CA LEU A 244 -12.30 -1.55 -5.10
C LEU A 244 -11.89 -2.92 -5.63
N TYR A 245 -10.80 -2.99 -6.40
CA TYR A 245 -10.27 -4.24 -6.94
C TYR A 245 -9.95 -5.25 -5.82
N ASP A 246 -9.14 -4.83 -4.84
CA ASP A 246 -8.74 -5.67 -3.73
C ASP A 246 -9.96 -6.09 -2.87
N ALA A 247 -10.93 -5.20 -2.66
CA ALA A 247 -12.16 -5.50 -1.90
C ALA A 247 -13.02 -6.56 -2.60
N VAL A 248 -13.14 -6.51 -3.93
CA VAL A 248 -13.85 -7.53 -4.70
C VAL A 248 -13.21 -8.89 -4.50
N LEU A 249 -11.88 -8.99 -4.67
CA LEU A 249 -11.19 -10.28 -4.57
C LEU A 249 -11.25 -10.85 -3.15
N LEU A 250 -11.16 -9.99 -2.12
CA LEU A 250 -11.36 -10.40 -0.74
C LEU A 250 -12.79 -10.88 -0.48
N ALA A 251 -13.80 -10.12 -0.91
CA ALA A 251 -15.21 -10.44 -0.65
C ALA A 251 -15.67 -11.73 -1.35
N GLU A 252 -15.08 -12.07 -2.50
CA GLU A 252 -15.36 -13.32 -3.19
C GLU A 252 -14.74 -14.55 -2.51
N ARG A 253 -13.73 -14.33 -1.65
CA ARG A 253 -12.98 -15.41 -1.00
C ARG A 253 -13.31 -15.56 0.48
N PHE A 254 -13.61 -14.46 1.16
CA PHE A 254 -13.79 -14.39 2.60
C PHE A 254 -15.16 -13.80 2.94
N THR A 255 -15.82 -14.36 3.95
CA THR A 255 -17.09 -13.82 4.43
C THR A 255 -16.81 -12.73 5.47
N LEU A 256 -17.17 -11.49 5.16
CA LEU A 256 -17.02 -10.38 6.09
C LEU A 256 -18.06 -10.48 7.22
N PRO A 257 -17.64 -10.55 8.50
CA PRO A 257 -18.57 -10.52 9.63
C PRO A 257 -19.28 -9.15 9.72
N PRO A 258 -20.62 -9.11 9.81
CA PRO A 258 -21.38 -7.85 9.87
C PRO A 258 -20.97 -6.96 11.05
N GLU A 259 -20.66 -7.57 12.20
CA GLU A 259 -20.24 -6.87 13.41
C GLU A 259 -18.88 -6.19 13.24
N LEU A 260 -17.94 -6.86 12.55
CA LEU A 260 -16.63 -6.29 12.26
C LEU A 260 -16.75 -5.09 11.31
N LEU A 261 -17.55 -5.22 10.25
CA LEU A 261 -17.82 -4.11 9.34
C LEU A 261 -18.41 -2.91 10.09
N ARG A 262 -19.46 -3.14 10.89
CA ARG A 262 -20.09 -2.09 11.68
C ARG A 262 -19.09 -1.41 12.61
N GLN A 263 -18.25 -2.18 13.30
CA GLN A 263 -17.24 -1.65 14.21
C GLN A 263 -16.22 -0.78 13.47
N VAL A 264 -15.70 -1.23 12.33
CA VAL A 264 -14.75 -0.47 11.50
C VAL A 264 -15.38 0.84 11.03
N LEU A 265 -16.59 0.80 10.47
CA LEU A 265 -17.30 1.99 9.99
C LEU A 265 -17.60 2.98 11.12
N SER A 266 -17.97 2.50 12.31
CA SER A 266 -18.22 3.38 13.47
C SER A 266 -16.96 4.03 14.04
N LEU A 267 -15.79 3.37 13.93
CA LEU A 267 -14.55 3.90 14.48
C LEU A 267 -13.96 5.06 13.67
N SER A 268 -14.33 5.21 12.39
CA SER A 268 -13.81 6.31 11.57
C SER A 268 -14.29 7.68 12.03
N GLN A 269 -15.46 7.74 12.69
CA GLN A 269 -16.16 8.98 13.06
C GLN A 269 -16.51 9.89 11.86
N GLU A 270 -16.31 9.42 10.63
CA GLU A 270 -16.64 10.13 9.38
C GLU A 270 -18.07 9.84 8.93
N LEU A 271 -18.62 8.70 9.37
CA LEU A 271 -20.00 8.28 9.11
C LEU A 271 -20.87 8.50 10.33
N THR A 272 -22.06 9.03 10.12
CA THR A 272 -23.12 9.07 11.13
C THR A 272 -23.60 7.65 11.46
N GLU A 273 -24.18 7.45 12.65
CA GLU A 273 -24.79 6.16 13.02
C GLU A 273 -25.82 5.68 11.99
N ARG A 274 -26.52 6.62 11.35
CA ARG A 274 -27.48 6.34 10.28
C ARG A 274 -26.78 5.82 9.03
N GLU A 275 -25.73 6.48 8.57
CA GLU A 275 -24.97 6.02 7.39
C GLU A 275 -24.33 4.65 7.63
N VAL A 276 -23.82 4.39 8.85
CA VAL A 276 -23.33 3.05 9.22
C VAL A 276 -24.44 2.00 9.17
N ALA A 277 -25.64 2.33 9.65
CA ALA A 277 -26.78 1.41 9.65
C ALA A 277 -27.37 1.17 8.25
N GLU A 278 -27.31 2.17 7.37
CA GLU A 278 -27.80 2.12 5.99
C GLU A 278 -26.73 1.61 5.00
N PHE A 279 -25.48 1.42 5.44
CA PHE A 279 -24.40 0.91 4.60
C PHE A 279 -24.70 -0.52 4.13
N GLY A 280 -24.74 -0.72 2.81
CA GLY A 280 -25.18 -1.97 2.21
C GLY A 280 -24.95 -2.02 0.69
N PRO A 281 -25.57 -2.99 -0.01
CA PRO A 281 -25.34 -3.19 -1.45
C PRO A 281 -25.62 -1.94 -2.31
N ASP A 282 -26.63 -1.16 -1.95
CA ASP A 282 -26.95 0.07 -2.70
C ASP A 282 -25.93 1.18 -2.49
N ALA A 283 -25.39 1.32 -1.26
CA ALA A 283 -24.28 2.23 -0.99
C ALA A 283 -23.03 1.82 -1.77
N ILE A 284 -22.74 0.52 -1.84
CA ILE A 284 -21.60 -0.03 -2.61
C ILE A 284 -21.74 0.25 -4.10
N ARG A 285 -22.93 0.07 -4.68
CA ARG A 285 -23.18 0.37 -6.11
C ARG A 285 -23.04 1.84 -6.44
N ALA A 286 -23.29 2.72 -5.46
CA ALA A 286 -23.23 4.16 -5.62
C ALA A 286 -21.82 4.77 -5.44
N LEU A 287 -20.81 3.94 -5.10
CA LEU A 287 -19.44 4.40 -4.93
C LEU A 287 -18.89 5.03 -6.21
N ASP A 288 -18.35 6.25 -6.09
CA ASP A 288 -17.62 6.94 -7.14
C ASP A 288 -16.12 6.73 -6.92
N VAL A 289 -15.52 5.88 -7.75
CA VAL A 289 -14.14 5.39 -7.57
C VAL A 289 -13.29 5.86 -8.73
N ASP A 290 -12.06 6.32 -8.44
CA ASP A 290 -11.08 6.68 -9.48
C ASP A 290 -10.52 5.42 -10.15
N TRP A 291 -11.34 4.85 -11.02
CA TRP A 291 -11.05 3.66 -11.82
C TRP A 291 -10.04 3.93 -12.95
N PRO A 292 -10.10 5.05 -13.70
CA PRO A 292 -9.15 5.31 -14.78
C PRO A 292 -7.70 5.35 -14.33
N GLU A 293 -7.41 5.92 -13.16
CA GLU A 293 -6.03 5.96 -12.63
C GLU A 293 -5.53 4.54 -12.30
N PHE A 294 -6.38 3.70 -11.69
CA PHE A 294 -6.05 2.29 -11.42
C PHE A 294 -5.84 1.47 -12.70
N GLN A 295 -6.72 1.61 -13.68
CA GLN A 295 -6.61 0.91 -14.96
C GLN A 295 -5.38 1.35 -15.76
N GLY A 296 -4.93 2.60 -15.59
CA GLY A 296 -3.66 3.08 -16.14
C GLY A 296 -2.44 2.36 -15.57
N GLU A 297 -2.44 2.02 -14.28
CA GLU A 297 -1.38 1.22 -13.66
C GLU A 297 -1.51 -0.29 -13.95
N TYR A 298 -2.74 -0.82 -14.06
CA TYR A 298 -3.03 -2.24 -14.24
C TYR A 298 -3.92 -2.51 -15.47
N PRO A 299 -3.43 -2.31 -16.71
CA PRO A 299 -4.22 -2.41 -17.93
C PRO A 299 -4.75 -3.82 -18.22
N GLN A 300 -4.18 -4.85 -17.59
CA GLN A 300 -4.67 -6.23 -17.64
C GLN A 300 -5.99 -6.44 -16.87
N VAL A 301 -6.36 -5.51 -15.99
CA VAL A 301 -7.63 -5.58 -15.27
C VAL A 301 -8.72 -4.96 -16.15
N GLU A 302 -9.58 -5.82 -16.68
CA GLU A 302 -10.64 -5.42 -17.62
C GLU A 302 -11.93 -4.98 -16.91
N GLY A 303 -12.76 -4.23 -17.64
CA GLY A 303 -14.09 -3.80 -17.22
C GLY A 303 -14.15 -2.38 -16.67
N GLU A 304 -15.37 -1.92 -16.43
CA GLU A 304 -15.67 -0.58 -15.92
C GLU A 304 -15.93 -0.61 -14.40
N ALA A 305 -15.72 0.51 -13.72
CA ALA A 305 -15.95 0.65 -12.28
C ALA A 305 -17.31 0.09 -11.82
N SER A 306 -18.38 0.34 -12.59
CA SER A 306 -19.74 -0.11 -12.28
C SER A 306 -19.90 -1.64 -12.29
N ALA A 307 -19.13 -2.34 -13.12
CA ALA A 307 -19.12 -3.81 -13.12
C ALA A 307 -18.45 -4.34 -11.86
N TRP A 308 -17.40 -3.67 -11.39
CA TRP A 308 -16.66 -4.03 -10.17
C TRP A 308 -17.45 -3.71 -8.89
N THR A 309 -18.13 -2.56 -8.81
CA THR A 309 -19.00 -2.24 -7.66
C THR A 309 -20.20 -3.19 -7.57
N GLU A 310 -20.79 -3.57 -8.71
CA GLU A 310 -21.87 -4.56 -8.74
C GLU A 310 -21.37 -5.96 -8.33
N ARG A 311 -20.15 -6.34 -8.74
CA ARG A 311 -19.49 -7.59 -8.31
C ARG A 311 -19.24 -7.59 -6.80
N LEU A 312 -18.76 -6.47 -6.25
CA LEU A 312 -18.57 -6.29 -4.80
C LEU A 312 -19.89 -6.41 -4.03
N ALA A 313 -20.94 -5.71 -4.48
CA ALA A 313 -22.25 -5.71 -3.85
C ALA A 313 -22.87 -7.12 -3.80
N ARG A 314 -22.69 -7.92 -4.86
CA ARG A 314 -23.11 -9.33 -4.89
C ARG A 314 -22.32 -10.20 -3.93
N ALA A 315 -20.99 -10.06 -3.91
CA ALA A 315 -20.12 -10.84 -3.03
C ALA A 315 -20.41 -10.56 -1.55
N LEU A 316 -20.76 -9.32 -1.20
CA LEU A 316 -21.10 -8.91 0.16
C LEU A 316 -22.56 -9.12 0.55
N ALA A 317 -23.45 -9.54 -0.36
CA ALA A 317 -24.85 -9.78 -0.04
C ALA A 317 -25.07 -10.68 1.20
N PRO A 318 -24.29 -11.75 1.44
CA PRO A 318 -24.40 -12.55 2.66
C PRO A 318 -24.15 -11.77 3.96
N THR A 319 -23.23 -10.79 3.94
CA THR A 319 -22.94 -9.92 5.11
C THR A 319 -24.14 -9.07 5.50
N PHE A 320 -25.02 -8.74 4.56
CA PHE A 320 -26.20 -7.90 4.82
C PHE A 320 -27.51 -8.70 4.97
N SER A 321 -27.46 -10.03 4.89
CA SER A 321 -28.63 -10.91 4.84
C SER A 321 -29.18 -11.35 6.21
N ARG A 322 -28.80 -10.67 7.30
CA ARG A 322 -29.17 -11.02 8.68
C ARG A 322 -29.84 -9.88 9.42
#